data_AF-A0A2G6X6B8-F1
#
_entry.id   AF-A0A2G6X6B8-F1
#
_cell.length_a   1.000
_cell.length_b   1.000
_cell.length_c   1.000
_cell.angle_alpha   90.00
_cell.angle_beta   90.00
_cell.angle_gamma   90.00
#
_symmetry.space_group_name_H-M   'P 1'
#
loop_
_entity.id
_entity.type
_entity.pdbx_description
1 polymer ?
#
loop_
_entity_poly.entity_id
_entity_poly.type
_entity_poly.pdbx_seq_one_letter_code
_entity_poly.pdbx_strand_id
1 'polypeptide(L)'
;MGIVKISDLMHENLRVAGNALSRSINAQAEHWMRVGMLTEMHPDLDYREVCQLLIQAELSGGLDIAAPPGKPRAPANGKQH
;
A
#
# COMPACT_ATOMS: atom_id res chain seq x y z
N MET A 1 -0.44 -2.25 -19.30
CA MET A 1 0.49 -2.21 -18.15
C MET A 1 0.87 -3.65 -17.82
N GLY A 2 2.16 -4.00 -17.82
CA GLY A 2 2.61 -5.39 -17.74
C GLY A 2 2.24 -6.05 -16.42
N ILE A 3 1.78 -7.30 -16.47
CA ILE A 3 1.57 -8.13 -15.28
C ILE A 3 2.94 -8.35 -14.64
N VAL A 4 3.13 -7.82 -13.42
CA VAL A 4 4.33 -8.14 -12.63
C VAL A 4 4.21 -9.59 -12.17
N LYS A 5 5.12 -10.44 -12.66
CA LYS A 5 5.19 -11.84 -12.24
C LYS A 5 5.93 -11.92 -10.90
N ILE A 6 5.27 -12.50 -9.90
CA ILE A 6 5.88 -12.88 -8.62
C ILE A 6 6.30 -14.35 -8.73
N SER A 7 7.47 -14.72 -8.20
CA SER A 7 7.90 -16.11 -8.22
C SER A 7 7.02 -16.99 -7.32
N ASP A 8 6.88 -18.27 -7.67
CA ASP A 8 6.06 -19.21 -6.90
C ASP A 8 6.48 -19.30 -5.43
N LEU A 9 7.79 -19.28 -5.16
CA LEU A 9 8.32 -19.27 -3.80
C LEU A 9 7.91 -18.01 -3.02
N MET A 10 7.98 -16.84 -3.65
CA MET A 10 7.54 -15.59 -3.01
C MET A 10 6.03 -15.60 -2.78
N HIS A 11 5.25 -16.14 -3.71
CA HIS A 11 3.81 -16.28 -3.56
C HIS A 11 3.44 -17.15 -2.35
N GLU A 12 4.11 -18.31 -2.18
CA GLU A 12 3.89 -19.17 -1.02
C GLU A 12 4.30 -18.50 0.30
N ASN A 13 5.44 -17.83 0.34
CA ASN A 13 5.87 -17.09 1.53
C ASN A 13 4.85 -15.99 1.91
N LEU A 14 4.32 -15.27 0.91
CA LEU A 14 3.32 -14.23 1.13
C LEU A 14 1.99 -14.80 1.63
N ARG A 15 1.61 -16.00 1.17
CA ARG A 15 0.45 -16.74 1.66
C ARG A 15 0.59 -17.11 3.14
N VAL A 16 1.75 -17.63 3.53
CA VAL A 16 2.04 -17.98 4.93
C VAL A 16 2.00 -16.74 5.82
N ALA A 17 2.69 -15.67 5.41
CA ALA A 17 2.70 -14.41 6.16
C ALA A 17 1.31 -13.76 6.22
N GLY A 18 0.53 -13.82 5.14
CA GLY A 18 -0.85 -13.34 5.09
C GLY A 18 -1.73 -14.04 6.11
N ASN A 19 -1.67 -15.37 6.18
CA ASN A 19 -2.39 -16.14 7.18
C ASN A 19 -1.98 -15.79 8.62
N ALA A 20 -0.67 -15.62 8.88
CA ALA A 20 -0.17 -15.25 10.21
C ALA A 20 -0.60 -13.84 10.65
N LEU A 21 -0.74 -12.90 9.70
CA LEU A 21 -1.14 -11.51 9.94
C LEU A 21 -2.63 -11.26 9.69
N SER A 22 -3.43 -12.32 9.51
CA SER A 22 -4.88 -12.24 9.23
C SER A 22 -5.23 -11.29 8.05
N ARG A 23 -4.45 -11.35 6.97
CA ARG A 23 -4.58 -10.48 5.77
C ARG A 23 -4.45 -11.27 4.47
N SER A 24 -5.13 -10.81 3.41
CA SER A 24 -5.03 -11.44 2.08
C SER A 24 -3.68 -11.18 1.39
N ILE A 25 -3.35 -12.01 0.38
CA ILE A 25 -2.16 -11.82 -0.47
C ILE A 25 -2.18 -10.46 -1.17
N ASN A 26 -3.33 -10.03 -1.70
CA ASN A 26 -3.44 -8.74 -2.35
C ASN A 26 -3.21 -7.59 -1.37
N ALA A 27 -3.76 -7.69 -0.15
CA ALA A 27 -3.51 -6.70 0.90
C ALA A 27 -2.03 -6.69 1.33
N GLN A 28 -1.35 -7.85 1.34
CA GLN A 28 0.10 -7.96 1.51
C GLN A 28 0.88 -7.19 0.45
N ALA A 29 0.61 -7.48 -0.81
CA ALA A 29 1.26 -6.82 -1.93
C ALA A 29 1.03 -5.30 -1.90
N GLU A 30 -0.21 -4.86 -1.68
CA GLU A 30 -0.58 -3.45 -1.67
C GLU A 30 0.15 -2.66 -0.58
N HIS A 31 0.22 -3.20 0.64
CA HIS A 31 0.99 -2.58 1.72
C HIS A 31 2.45 -2.40 1.36
N TRP A 32 3.12 -3.45 0.86
CA TRP A 32 4.54 -3.36 0.51
C TRP A 32 4.79 -2.40 -0.66
N MET A 33 3.86 -2.30 -1.62
CA MET A 33 3.92 -1.28 -2.67
C MET A 33 3.84 0.14 -2.10
N ARG A 34 2.93 0.39 -1.13
CA ARG A 34 2.83 1.69 -0.47
C ARG A 34 4.05 2.02 0.40
N VAL A 35 4.57 1.03 1.14
CA VAL A 35 5.82 1.17 1.91
C VAL A 35 6.97 1.55 0.98
N GLY A 36 7.19 0.77 -0.10
CA GLY A 36 8.28 0.99 -1.05
C GLY A 36 8.22 2.38 -1.70
N MET A 37 7.02 2.86 -2.03
CA MET A 37 6.86 4.19 -2.57
C MET A 37 7.17 5.29 -1.55
N LEU A 38 6.70 5.16 -0.31
CA LEU A 38 7.02 6.13 0.75
C LEU A 38 8.51 6.17 1.04
N THR A 39 9.18 5.01 1.04
CA THR A 39 10.64 4.95 1.21
C THR A 39 11.40 5.58 0.05
N GLU A 40 10.89 5.49 -1.18
CA GLU A 40 11.50 6.15 -2.35
C GLU A 40 11.38 7.68 -2.26
N MET A 41 10.22 8.19 -1.81
CA MET A 41 9.98 9.63 -1.66
C MET A 41 10.64 10.24 -0.43
N HIS A 42 10.86 9.41 0.60
CA HIS A 42 11.40 9.83 1.89
C HIS A 42 12.52 8.88 2.34
N PRO A 43 13.68 8.89 1.66
CA PRO A 43 14.76 7.94 1.88
C PRO A 43 15.40 8.03 3.28
N ASP A 44 15.22 9.16 3.96
CA ASP A 44 15.78 9.41 5.29
C ASP A 44 14.90 8.88 6.43
N LEU A 45 13.66 8.46 6.14
CA LEU A 45 12.73 7.97 7.16
C LEU A 45 12.97 6.49 7.47
N ASP A 46 12.86 6.15 8.75
CA ASP A 46 12.85 4.76 9.17
C ASP A 46 11.48 4.08 8.94
N TYR A 47 11.46 2.76 9.10
CA TYR A 47 10.23 1.99 8.89
C TYR A 47 9.07 2.39 9.82
N ARG A 48 9.38 2.82 11.05
CA ARG A 48 8.36 3.24 12.01
C ARG A 48 7.72 4.55 11.56
N GLU A 49 8.52 5.50 11.07
CA GLU A 49 8.05 6.77 10.52
C GLU A 49 7.21 6.54 9.25
N VAL A 50 7.64 5.64 8.36
CA VAL A 50 6.85 5.23 7.17
C VAL A 50 5.49 4.63 7.58
N CYS A 51 5.44 3.81 8.63
CA CYS A 51 4.19 3.28 9.15
C CYS A 51 3.26 4.40 9.68
N GLN A 52 3.81 5.42 10.34
CA GLN A 52 3.03 6.57 10.79
C GLN A 52 2.43 7.32 9.60
N LEU A 53 3.20 7.54 8.53
CA LEU A 53 2.70 8.15 7.30
C LEU A 53 1.58 7.32 6.65
N LEU A 54 1.69 5.99 6.63
CA LEU A 54 0.62 5.12 6.12
C LEU A 54 -0.68 5.28 6.92
N ILE A 55 -0.58 5.35 8.25
CA ILE A 55 -1.75 5.56 9.11
C ILE A 55 -2.38 6.93 8.85
N GLN A 56 -1.55 7.99 8.75
CA GLN A 56 -2.05 9.34 8.45
C GLN A 56 -2.73 9.40 7.07
N ALA A 57 -2.14 8.74 6.07
CA ALA A 57 -2.73 8.65 4.74
C ALA A 57 -4.10 7.96 4.79
N GLU A 58 -4.23 6.83 5.49
CA GLU A 58 -5.51 6.13 5.64
C GLU A 58 -6.57 6.99 6.33
N LEU A 59 -6.21 7.67 7.43
CA LEU A 59 -7.10 8.61 8.13
C LEU A 59 -7.53 9.79 7.23
N SER A 60 -6.68 10.20 6.28
CA SER A 60 -6.97 11.26 5.31
C SER A 60 -7.78 10.80 4.08
N GLY A 61 -8.23 9.53 4.03
CA GLY A 61 -9.02 8.97 2.93
C GLY A 61 -8.24 8.09 1.96
N GLY A 62 -7.06 7.62 2.37
CA GLY A 62 -6.19 6.71 1.64
C GLY A 62 -4.97 7.39 1.02
N LEU A 63 -3.98 6.58 0.65
CA LEU A 63 -2.77 7.04 -0.05
C LEU A 63 -3.03 7.10 -1.56
N ASP A 64 -3.24 8.30 -2.11
CA ASP A 64 -3.32 8.49 -3.56
C ASP A 64 -1.92 8.71 -4.13
N ILE A 65 -1.36 7.62 -4.65
CA ILE A 65 -0.04 7.54 -5.28
C ILE A 65 0.04 8.39 -6.56
N ALA A 66 -1.08 8.57 -7.26
CA ALA A 66 -1.14 9.34 -8.50
C ALA A 66 -1.44 10.83 -8.25
N ALA A 67 -1.85 11.19 -7.03
CA ALA A 67 -2.10 12.58 -6.68
C ALA A 67 -0.79 13.30 -6.29
N PRO A 68 -0.59 14.54 -6.74
CA PRO A 68 0.52 15.36 -6.24
C PRO A 68 0.37 15.58 -4.72
N PRO A 69 1.49 15.72 -3.99
CA PRO A 69 1.47 15.91 -2.54
C PRO A 69 0.57 17.11 -2.17
N GLY A 70 -0.40 16.86 -1.27
CA GLY A 70 -1.25 17.91 -0.69
C GLY A 70 -2.67 18.05 -1.26
N LYS A 71 -3.14 17.18 -2.18
CA LYS A 71 -4.56 17.16 -2.58
C LYS A 71 -5.31 15.98 -1.95
N PRO A 72 -6.35 16.24 -1.13
CA PRO A 72 -7.28 15.21 -0.67
C PRO A 72 -7.92 14.52 -1.89
N ARG A 73 -8.10 13.21 -1.78
CA ARG A 73 -8.80 12.40 -2.79
C ARG A 73 -10.19 13.03 -3.06
N ALA A 74 -10.53 13.25 -4.33
CA ALA A 74 -11.90 13.60 -4.68
C ALA A 74 -12.82 12.45 -4.22
N PRO A 75 -14.01 12.75 -3.66
CA PRO A 75 -14.92 11.71 -3.22
C PRO A 75 -15.24 10.79 -4.40
N ALA A 76 -15.03 9.49 -4.20
CA ALA A 76 -15.40 8.49 -5.19
C ALA A 76 -16.92 8.59 -5.39
N ASN A 77 -17.35 9.07 -6.56
CA ASN A 77 -18.77 9.17 -6.89
C ASN A 77 -19.42 7.79 -6.71
N GLY A 78 -20.28 7.68 -5.70
CA GLY A 78 -21.08 6.50 -5.46
C GLY A 78 -21.91 6.18 -6.69
N LYS A 79 -21.64 5.05 -7.32
CA LYS A 79 -22.65 4.40 -8.16
C LYS A 79 -23.54 3.60 -7.21
N GLN A 80 -24.59 4.25 -6.73
CA GLN A 80 -25.83 3.56 -6.42
C GLN A 80 -26.37 3.04 -7.75
N HIS A 81 -26.43 1.72 -7.92
CA HIS A 81 -27.39 1.02 -8.75
C HIS A 81 -27.47 -0.44 -8.32
#